data_AF-A0A934WF94-F1
#
_entry.id   AF-A0A934WF94-F1
#
_cell.length_a   1.000
_cell.length_b   1.000
_cell.length_c   1.000
_cell.angle_alpha   90.00
_cell.angle_beta   90.00
_cell.angle_gamma   90.00
#
_symmetry.space_group_name_H-M   'P 1'
#
loop_
_entity.id
_entity.type
_entity.pdbx_description
1 polymer ?
#
loop_
_entity_poly.entity_id
_entity_poly.type
_entity_poly.pdbx_seq_one_letter_code
_entity_poly.pdbx_strand_id
1 'polypeptide(L)'
;MKTLQFYLFYLLFLFFITSCHDDNTIEYQKADEPSIPSTHSLRDGITRISDDSLAFVLFAPAKESVYLIGDFNNWQVSESYRMNKDGDRFWIKIGGLQKGKEYICQYLIDNSIRIADPYADKISDPVNDKYIEADIYPNLITPSTHTTGLSMVVNTSPVIYSWKVPDFKLQDATNMVIYEVLIRDFTEKRSITGVQEKLSYIKNLGVNAIELMPFNEFEGNDSWGYNPSFYFATDKAYGTSYDYKAFIDECHSKGIAVIMDMVLNHSYGQSPMVQMYQKADGTPSAENPWYNQKSNFANPDAQWGSDFNHESQYTQAFVDSVCAYWMKEYKIDGFRFDFTKGFSNTPYPASGNDSWGNSYDAPRIKNLKRICDEIRRRNPDAIMICEHLADNKEEKELASYGIKLWGNINYNFNEATMGWGKYIGDYNKPNGDVSWASYLERDWIKPNLVAYMESHDEERIMFKNNSYGSDLNPFHNVKDLAVGLKRTEAAAVILMSLPGPKMIWQFGELGYDYELNNDRLGKKPIRWDYYDVSERKALYDIYAKMNKLRSTNPIFSTSDYTINLVNDFKQILLKSSTGYVCAIANFDVETLKVMINFGKKGTWVDYFTGNILDIANTSQTIELKSGAYYLYFSQ
;
A
#
# COMPACT_ATOMS: atom_id res chain seq x y z
N MET A 1 -42.11 56.54 20.87
CA MET A 1 -43.45 57.04 20.49
C MET A 1 -43.30 58.30 19.67
N LYS A 2 -44.00 58.35 18.52
CA LYS A 2 -44.13 59.42 17.51
C LYS A 2 -43.08 59.42 16.37
N THR A 3 -43.32 58.71 15.26
CA THR A 3 -44.05 59.07 13.99
C THR A 3 -43.37 60.19 13.18
N LEU A 4 -42.82 59.87 12.00
CA LEU A 4 -43.42 59.98 10.63
C LEU A 4 -43.52 61.46 10.18
N GLN A 5 -43.13 61.93 8.99
CA GLN A 5 -43.32 61.39 7.64
C GLN A 5 -42.59 62.30 6.61
N PHE A 6 -42.30 61.75 5.42
CA PHE A 6 -41.68 62.30 4.20
C PHE A 6 -42.36 63.56 3.59
N TYR A 7 -41.63 64.35 2.76
CA TYR A 7 -41.90 64.59 1.31
C TYR A 7 -40.87 65.51 0.61
N LEU A 8 -40.60 65.17 -0.67
CA LEU A 8 -39.82 65.86 -1.73
C LEU A 8 -40.22 67.34 -1.98
N PHE A 9 -39.31 68.18 -2.51
CA PHE A 9 -39.42 68.77 -3.87
C PHE A 9 -38.20 69.66 -4.29
N TYR A 10 -37.87 69.49 -5.57
CA TYR A 10 -36.92 70.08 -6.54
C TYR A 10 -36.71 71.62 -6.70
N LEU A 11 -35.58 71.92 -7.42
CA LEU A 11 -35.36 72.87 -8.55
C LEU A 11 -34.74 74.29 -8.33
N LEU A 12 -33.47 74.43 -8.80
CA LEU A 12 -32.85 75.47 -9.67
C LEU A 12 -32.79 76.96 -9.20
N PHE A 13 -31.83 77.85 -9.55
CA PHE A 13 -30.89 78.06 -10.66
C PHE A 13 -29.88 79.18 -10.24
N LEU A 14 -28.61 79.20 -10.70
CA LEU A 14 -27.95 80.37 -11.36
C LEU A 14 -26.43 80.16 -11.60
N PHE A 15 -26.06 80.34 -12.88
CA PHE A 15 -24.73 80.49 -13.49
C PHE A 15 -24.09 81.88 -13.13
N PHE A 16 -22.86 82.32 -13.49
CA PHE A 16 -21.85 82.06 -14.53
C PHE A 16 -20.52 82.71 -14.04
N ILE A 17 -19.35 82.23 -14.48
CA ILE A 17 -18.25 83.01 -15.09
C ILE A 17 -17.27 82.02 -15.74
N THR A 18 -16.95 82.29 -17.00
CA THR A 18 -16.04 81.58 -17.90
C THR A 18 -14.64 82.18 -17.92
N SER A 19 -13.59 81.36 -18.04
CA SER A 19 -12.44 81.66 -18.91
C SER A 19 -11.70 80.38 -19.33
N CYS A 20 -11.50 80.26 -20.64
CA CYS A 20 -10.90 79.16 -21.41
C CYS A 20 -9.46 78.80 -21.05
N HIS A 21 -9.09 77.52 -21.14
CA HIS A 21 -8.48 76.95 -22.35
C HIS A 21 -8.48 75.42 -22.30
N ASP A 22 -8.94 74.80 -23.39
CA ASP A 22 -8.97 73.36 -23.62
C ASP A 22 -7.61 72.87 -24.12
N ASP A 23 -7.09 71.84 -23.46
CA ASP A 23 -6.28 70.77 -24.06
C ASP A 23 -6.40 69.54 -23.13
N ASN A 24 -7.59 68.94 -23.11
CA ASN A 24 -7.82 67.67 -22.45
C ASN A 24 -7.74 66.54 -23.48
N THR A 25 -6.55 65.99 -23.70
CA THR A 25 -6.44 64.56 -24.02
C THR A 25 -6.85 63.81 -22.77
N ILE A 26 -8.10 63.34 -22.73
CA ILE A 26 -8.54 62.36 -21.74
C ILE A 26 -7.81 61.07 -22.07
N GLU A 27 -6.71 60.78 -21.36
CA GLU A 27 -6.26 59.40 -21.21
C GLU A 27 -7.39 58.64 -20.51
N TYR A 28 -8.04 57.75 -21.26
CA TYR A 28 -8.77 56.67 -20.64
C TYR A 28 -7.77 55.85 -19.82
N GLN A 29 -7.81 55.99 -18.49
CA GLN A 29 -7.28 54.96 -17.61
C GLN A 29 -7.98 53.65 -17.98
N LYS A 30 -7.24 52.77 -18.64
CA LYS A 30 -7.63 51.38 -18.86
C LYS A 30 -7.85 50.78 -17.46
N ALA A 31 -9.08 50.35 -17.18
CA ALA A 31 -9.37 49.52 -16.02
C ALA A 31 -8.49 48.26 -16.07
N ASP A 32 -8.09 47.83 -14.87
CA ASP A 32 -7.05 46.83 -14.56
C ASP A 32 -6.96 45.64 -15.52
N GLU A 33 -5.74 45.35 -15.99
CA GLU A 33 -5.40 43.96 -16.31
C GLU A 33 -5.19 43.22 -14.98
N PRO A 34 -5.90 42.10 -14.73
CA PRO A 34 -5.60 41.28 -13.57
C PRO A 34 -4.13 40.83 -13.66
N SER A 35 -3.34 41.21 -12.66
CA SER A 35 -1.94 40.82 -12.54
C SER A 35 -1.82 39.30 -12.69
N ILE A 36 -1.11 38.88 -13.74
CA ILE A 36 -0.85 37.47 -14.04
C ILE A 36 -0.10 36.86 -12.84
N PRO A 37 -0.62 35.81 -12.17
CA PRO A 37 0.14 35.16 -11.11
C PRO A 37 1.43 34.61 -11.72
N SER A 38 2.57 34.94 -11.12
CA SER A 38 3.85 34.33 -11.44
C SER A 38 3.79 32.81 -11.28
N THR A 39 4.69 32.09 -11.94
CA THR A 39 4.92 30.63 -11.81
C THR A 39 4.95 30.13 -10.36
N HIS A 40 5.23 31.00 -9.39
CA HIS A 40 5.27 30.69 -7.97
C HIS A 40 3.90 30.32 -7.37
N SER A 41 2.78 30.56 -8.07
CA SER A 41 1.46 30.12 -7.62
C SER A 41 0.98 28.79 -8.21
N LEU A 42 1.70 28.21 -9.18
CA LEU A 42 1.33 26.96 -9.84
C LEU A 42 2.26 25.82 -9.39
N ARG A 43 1.68 24.68 -9.04
CA ARG A 43 2.43 23.46 -8.68
C ARG A 43 2.85 22.69 -9.94
N ASP A 44 3.88 21.86 -9.80
CA ASP A 44 4.27 20.89 -10.82
C ASP A 44 3.07 19.96 -11.16
N GLY A 45 2.97 19.60 -12.44
CA GLY A 45 1.86 18.84 -13.00
C GLY A 45 0.75 19.70 -13.61
N ILE A 46 -0.47 19.17 -13.54
CA ILE A 46 -1.65 19.75 -14.19
C ILE A 46 -2.53 20.45 -13.14
N THR A 47 -2.91 21.69 -13.44
CA THR A 47 -3.79 22.51 -12.59
C THR A 47 -5.03 22.95 -13.38
N ARG A 48 -6.21 22.68 -12.82
CA ARG A 48 -7.49 23.15 -13.36
C ARG A 48 -7.69 24.61 -12.92
N ILE A 49 -7.81 25.54 -13.87
CA ILE A 49 -7.92 26.99 -13.59
C ILE A 49 -9.39 27.42 -13.59
N SER A 50 -10.15 26.99 -14.60
CA SER A 50 -11.58 27.26 -14.79
C SER A 50 -12.26 26.09 -15.50
N ASP A 51 -13.57 26.22 -15.76
CA ASP A 51 -14.35 25.23 -16.51
C ASP A 51 -13.87 25.00 -17.97
N ASP A 52 -13.02 25.88 -18.50
CA ASP A 52 -12.54 25.85 -19.88
C ASP A 52 -11.01 26.00 -20.02
N SER A 53 -10.26 26.02 -18.91
CA SER A 53 -8.81 26.25 -18.95
C SER A 53 -7.99 25.41 -17.98
N LEU A 54 -6.78 25.07 -18.42
CA LEU A 54 -5.79 24.26 -17.70
C LEU A 54 -4.44 24.98 -17.69
N ALA A 55 -3.67 24.78 -16.62
CA ALA A 55 -2.24 25.06 -16.53
C ALA A 55 -1.45 23.74 -16.51
N PHE A 56 -0.33 23.74 -17.21
CA PHE A 56 0.64 22.66 -17.24
C PHE A 56 1.97 23.19 -16.74
N VAL A 57 2.63 22.47 -15.84
CA VAL A 57 3.95 22.82 -15.32
C VAL A 57 4.82 21.55 -15.28
N LEU A 58 5.86 21.52 -16.09
CA LEU A 58 6.82 20.42 -16.14
C LEU A 58 8.16 20.87 -15.55
N PHE A 59 8.63 20.21 -14.51
CA PHE A 59 10.01 20.32 -14.05
C PHE A 59 10.91 19.47 -14.94
N ALA A 60 11.77 20.13 -15.72
CA ALA A 60 12.66 19.50 -16.68
C ALA A 60 14.00 20.28 -16.78
N PRO A 61 14.87 20.19 -15.75
CA PRO A 61 16.19 20.83 -15.76
C PRO A 61 17.01 20.44 -16.99
N ALA A 62 17.91 21.32 -17.42
CA ALA A 62 18.76 21.15 -18.61
C ALA A 62 18.04 21.01 -19.98
N LYS A 63 16.71 20.89 -20.04
CA LYS A 63 15.96 20.91 -21.31
C LYS A 63 15.88 22.33 -21.88
N GLU A 64 15.78 22.45 -23.20
CA GLU A 64 15.83 23.76 -23.88
C GLU A 64 14.44 24.24 -24.30
N SER A 65 13.59 23.31 -24.74
CA SER A 65 12.27 23.61 -25.28
C SER A 65 11.27 22.51 -24.96
N VAL A 66 10.03 22.92 -24.67
CA VAL A 66 8.91 22.00 -24.50
C VAL A 66 7.71 22.57 -25.24
N TYR A 67 7.03 21.74 -26.02
CA TYR A 67 5.73 22.05 -26.61
C TYR A 67 4.67 21.17 -25.98
N LEU A 68 3.49 21.73 -25.74
CA LEU A 68 2.31 20.94 -25.42
C LEU A 68 1.58 20.58 -26.73
N ILE A 69 1.40 19.29 -26.99
CA ILE A 69 0.74 18.79 -28.21
C ILE A 69 -0.40 17.85 -27.82
N GLY A 70 -1.51 17.91 -28.54
CA GLY A 70 -2.66 17.06 -28.22
C GLY A 70 -3.89 17.33 -29.08
N ASP A 71 -5.02 16.80 -28.63
CA ASP A 71 -6.28 16.88 -29.37
C ASP A 71 -6.75 18.31 -29.64
N PHE A 72 -6.50 19.25 -28.73
CA PHE A 72 -6.90 20.67 -28.85
C PHE A 72 -6.12 21.43 -29.93
N ASN A 73 -4.99 20.91 -30.43
CA ASN A 73 -4.20 21.53 -31.49
C ASN A 73 -3.91 20.59 -32.67
N ASN A 74 -4.71 19.53 -32.82
CA ASN A 74 -4.54 18.50 -33.85
C ASN A 74 -3.12 17.91 -33.87
N TRP A 75 -2.50 17.78 -32.70
CA TRP A 75 -1.17 17.21 -32.52
C TRP A 75 -0.06 17.92 -33.32
N GLN A 76 -0.28 19.18 -33.71
CA GLN A 76 0.71 19.98 -34.45
C GLN A 76 1.65 20.71 -33.50
N VAL A 77 2.94 20.73 -33.84
CA VAL A 77 3.93 21.58 -33.16
C VAL A 77 3.70 23.02 -33.62
N SER A 78 3.44 23.92 -32.68
CA SER A 78 3.13 25.32 -32.95
C SER A 78 3.73 26.20 -31.85
N GLU A 79 4.24 27.37 -32.23
CA GLU A 79 4.73 28.39 -31.29
C GLU A 79 3.67 28.83 -30.29
N SER A 80 2.38 28.78 -30.66
CA SER A 80 1.27 29.07 -29.74
C SER A 80 1.16 28.09 -28.57
N TYR A 81 1.80 26.92 -28.69
CA TYR A 81 1.85 25.88 -27.66
C TYR A 81 3.27 25.59 -27.17
N ARG A 82 4.24 26.44 -27.51
CA ARG A 82 5.56 26.42 -26.90
C ARG A 82 5.42 26.85 -25.44
N MET A 83 5.89 26.02 -24.51
CA MET A 83 5.84 26.31 -23.08
C MET A 83 6.87 27.40 -22.73
N ASN A 84 6.47 28.30 -21.83
CA ASN A 84 7.36 29.31 -21.26
C ASN A 84 8.34 28.64 -20.30
N LYS A 85 9.61 29.06 -20.32
CA LYS A 85 10.63 28.54 -19.41
C LYS A 85 10.89 29.53 -18.26
N ASP A 86 10.88 29.04 -17.03
CA ASP A 86 11.25 29.76 -15.82
C ASP A 86 12.15 28.88 -14.94
N GLY A 87 13.45 29.17 -14.95
CA GLY A 87 14.47 28.28 -14.39
C GLY A 87 14.42 26.89 -15.04
N ASP A 88 14.25 25.86 -14.21
CA ASP A 88 14.13 24.45 -14.64
C ASP A 88 12.68 24.03 -14.92
N ARG A 89 11.71 24.95 -14.85
CA ARG A 89 10.29 24.67 -15.11
C ARG A 89 9.85 25.20 -16.46
N PHE A 90 9.02 24.41 -17.13
CA PHE A 90 8.29 24.79 -18.33
C PHE A 90 6.82 24.89 -17.99
N TRP A 91 6.13 25.92 -18.47
CA TRP A 91 4.70 26.08 -18.19
C TRP A 91 3.90 26.67 -19.36
N ILE A 92 2.63 26.30 -19.43
CA ILE A 92 1.66 26.91 -20.35
C ILE A 92 0.27 26.89 -19.73
N LYS A 93 -0.53 27.91 -20.07
CA LYS A 93 -1.97 27.96 -19.80
C LYS A 93 -2.69 27.84 -21.14
N ILE A 94 -3.65 26.93 -21.23
CA ILE A 94 -4.51 26.78 -22.41
C ILE A 94 -5.96 27.02 -21.99
N GLY A 95 -6.74 27.62 -22.88
CA GLY A 95 -8.16 27.92 -22.68
C GLY A 95 -9.00 27.48 -23.88
N GLY A 96 -10.31 27.75 -23.85
CA GLY A 96 -11.22 27.35 -24.92
C GLY A 96 -11.49 25.84 -24.97
N LEU A 97 -11.23 25.13 -23.88
CA LEU A 97 -11.56 23.71 -23.75
C LEU A 97 -13.04 23.55 -23.42
N GLN A 98 -13.65 22.48 -23.92
CA GLN A 98 -15.01 22.14 -23.58
C GLN A 98 -15.08 21.57 -22.16
N LYS A 99 -15.95 22.14 -21.33
CA LYS A 99 -16.17 21.69 -19.95
C LYS A 99 -16.41 20.19 -19.87
N GLY A 100 -15.58 19.51 -19.08
CA GLY A 100 -15.71 18.08 -18.78
C GLY A 100 -15.32 17.12 -19.93
N LYS A 101 -14.99 17.64 -21.12
CA LYS A 101 -14.45 16.81 -22.20
C LYS A 101 -13.04 16.36 -21.85
N GLU A 102 -12.76 15.08 -22.09
CA GLU A 102 -11.41 14.53 -22.01
C GLU A 102 -10.63 14.86 -23.29
N TYR A 103 -9.36 15.22 -23.10
CA TYR A 103 -8.38 15.48 -24.16
C TYR A 103 -7.14 14.64 -23.89
N ILE A 104 -6.55 14.07 -24.93
CA ILE A 104 -5.26 13.39 -24.88
C ILE A 104 -4.16 14.37 -25.30
N CYS A 105 -3.08 14.43 -24.54
CA CYS A 105 -1.92 15.25 -24.87
C CYS A 105 -0.59 14.68 -24.34
N GLN A 106 0.51 15.26 -24.83
CA GLN A 106 1.88 14.97 -24.44
C GLN A 106 2.71 16.25 -24.42
N TYR A 107 3.84 16.19 -23.72
CA TYR A 107 4.94 17.10 -23.92
C TYR A 107 5.84 16.59 -25.04
N LEU A 108 6.21 17.48 -25.96
CA LEU A 108 7.32 17.28 -26.90
C LEU A 108 8.50 18.11 -26.43
N ILE A 109 9.50 17.44 -25.86
CA ILE A 109 10.69 18.04 -25.28
C ILE A 109 11.83 17.96 -26.28
N ASP A 110 12.52 19.07 -26.50
CA ASP A 110 13.68 19.21 -27.39
C ASP A 110 13.45 18.55 -28.76
N ASN A 111 12.24 18.72 -29.28
CA ASN A 111 11.74 18.22 -30.57
C ASN A 111 11.84 16.70 -30.79
N SER A 112 12.14 15.91 -29.75
CA SER A 112 12.48 14.48 -29.91
C SER A 112 11.84 13.58 -28.86
N ILE A 113 11.70 14.04 -27.62
CA ILE A 113 11.20 13.24 -26.51
C ILE A 113 9.71 13.51 -26.33
N ARG A 114 8.88 12.46 -26.39
CA ARG A 114 7.43 12.53 -26.16
C ARG A 114 7.08 11.82 -24.86
N ILE A 115 6.47 12.54 -23.93
CA ILE A 115 6.06 11.98 -22.65
C ILE A 115 4.70 12.53 -22.21
N ALA A 116 4.00 11.77 -21.38
CA ALA A 116 2.97 12.31 -20.52
C ALA A 116 3.59 13.03 -19.31
N ASP A 117 2.79 13.80 -18.58
CA ASP A 117 3.25 14.48 -17.36
C ASP A 117 3.53 13.46 -16.22
N PRO A 118 4.68 13.54 -15.49
CA PRO A 118 4.96 12.70 -14.33
C PRO A 118 3.88 12.72 -13.22
N TYR A 119 3.08 13.79 -13.17
CA TYR A 119 2.00 14.01 -12.21
C TYR A 119 0.60 13.78 -12.81
N ALA A 120 0.50 13.20 -14.01
CA ALA A 120 -0.78 12.89 -14.62
C ALA A 120 -1.58 11.88 -13.77
N ASP A 121 -2.86 12.18 -13.56
CA ASP A 121 -3.81 11.37 -12.77
C ASP A 121 -4.54 10.32 -13.61
N LYS A 122 -4.37 10.35 -14.94
CA LYS A 122 -4.89 9.36 -15.89
C LYS A 122 -4.00 9.29 -17.13
N ILE A 123 -3.65 8.06 -17.53
CA ILE A 123 -2.81 7.78 -18.69
C ILE A 123 -3.64 7.13 -19.79
N SER A 124 -3.35 7.46 -21.04
CA SER A 124 -3.83 6.73 -22.22
C SER A 124 -2.69 5.88 -22.76
N ASP A 125 -2.94 4.57 -22.82
CA ASP A 125 -2.00 3.56 -23.30
C ASP A 125 -2.46 2.99 -24.65
N PRO A 126 -1.77 3.32 -25.77
CA PRO A 126 -2.14 2.85 -27.10
C PRO A 126 -1.96 1.33 -27.30
N VAL A 127 -1.22 0.65 -26.43
CA VAL A 127 -0.94 -0.79 -26.51
C VAL A 127 -1.96 -1.59 -25.70
N ASN A 128 -2.22 -1.17 -24.46
CA ASN A 128 -2.93 -2.00 -23.48
C ASN A 128 -4.39 -1.60 -23.24
N ASP A 129 -4.78 -0.34 -23.45
CA ASP A 129 -6.15 0.12 -23.13
C ASP A 129 -7.25 -0.62 -23.93
N LYS A 130 -6.92 -1.14 -25.11
CA LYS A 130 -7.84 -1.92 -25.94
C LYS A 130 -8.29 -3.26 -25.32
N TYR A 131 -7.61 -3.72 -24.28
CA TYR A 131 -7.96 -4.95 -23.55
C TYR A 131 -8.75 -4.66 -22.27
N ILE A 132 -9.06 -3.39 -21.97
CA ILE A 132 -9.85 -3.01 -20.81
C ILE A 132 -11.32 -3.07 -21.18
N GLU A 133 -12.07 -3.91 -20.48
CA GLU A 133 -13.49 -4.10 -20.72
C GLU A 133 -14.32 -2.90 -20.23
N ALA A 134 -15.40 -2.60 -20.94
CA ALA A 134 -16.24 -1.42 -20.67
C ALA A 134 -17.04 -1.52 -19.36
N ASP A 135 -17.19 -2.73 -18.79
CA ASP A 135 -17.80 -2.95 -17.48
C ASP A 135 -16.83 -2.64 -16.32
N ILE A 136 -15.52 -2.72 -16.57
CA ILE A 136 -14.46 -2.29 -15.63
C ILE A 136 -14.24 -0.79 -15.74
N TYR A 137 -14.08 -0.27 -16.95
CA TYR A 137 -13.84 1.16 -17.18
C TYR A 137 -14.80 1.71 -18.24
N PRO A 138 -16.00 2.18 -17.85
CA PRO A 138 -16.99 2.69 -18.79
C PRO A 138 -16.51 3.98 -19.44
N ASN A 139 -16.72 4.10 -20.75
CA ASN A 139 -16.35 5.27 -21.56
C ASN A 139 -14.85 5.62 -21.48
N LEU A 140 -13.98 4.62 -21.39
CA LEU A 140 -12.53 4.84 -21.52
C LEU A 140 -12.22 5.53 -22.85
N ILE A 141 -11.57 6.69 -22.80
CA ILE A 141 -11.18 7.43 -24.00
C ILE A 141 -10.25 6.58 -24.87
N THR A 142 -10.55 6.50 -26.17
CA THR A 142 -9.72 5.75 -27.12
C THR A 142 -8.36 6.45 -27.29
N PRO A 143 -7.23 5.73 -27.17
CA PRO A 143 -5.91 6.30 -27.43
C PRO A 143 -5.79 6.96 -28.81
N SER A 144 -5.08 8.08 -28.86
CA SER A 144 -4.88 8.84 -30.11
C SER A 144 -4.00 8.09 -31.10
N THR A 145 -4.40 8.07 -32.38
CA THR A 145 -3.59 7.54 -33.49
C THR A 145 -2.60 8.55 -34.06
N HIS A 146 -2.59 9.79 -33.55
CA HIS A 146 -1.72 10.88 -34.02
C HIS A 146 -0.39 10.95 -33.27
N THR A 147 -0.16 10.06 -32.31
CA THR A 147 1.09 10.01 -31.54
C THR A 147 1.52 8.57 -31.23
N THR A 148 2.66 8.46 -30.54
CA THR A 148 3.20 7.20 -30.04
C THR A 148 3.52 7.32 -28.55
N GLY A 149 3.57 6.18 -27.86
CA GLY A 149 3.88 6.13 -26.43
C GLY A 149 2.72 6.56 -25.54
N LEU A 150 2.95 6.55 -24.24
CA LEU A 150 1.95 6.90 -23.23
C LEU A 150 1.64 8.40 -23.28
N SER A 151 0.36 8.74 -23.14
CA SER A 151 -0.14 10.10 -23.15
C SER A 151 -0.93 10.41 -21.89
N MET A 152 -0.99 11.68 -21.47
CA MET A 152 -1.85 12.09 -20.36
C MET A 152 -3.26 12.36 -20.88
N VAL A 153 -4.26 12.04 -20.05
CA VAL A 153 -5.65 12.42 -20.29
C VAL A 153 -6.02 13.55 -19.34
N VAL A 154 -6.54 14.65 -19.87
CA VAL A 154 -6.88 15.84 -19.11
C VAL A 154 -8.32 16.28 -19.33
N ASN A 155 -8.92 16.87 -18.31
CA ASN A 155 -10.23 17.52 -18.39
C ASN A 155 -10.30 18.73 -17.43
N THR A 156 -11.18 19.67 -17.74
CA THR A 156 -11.36 20.88 -16.91
C THR A 156 -12.33 20.69 -15.76
N SER A 157 -13.20 19.67 -15.82
CA SER A 157 -14.26 19.43 -14.85
C SER A 157 -14.44 17.93 -14.61
N PRO A 158 -13.53 17.28 -13.86
CA PRO A 158 -13.64 15.86 -13.53
C PRO A 158 -14.81 15.64 -12.59
N VAL A 159 -15.31 14.40 -12.54
CA VAL A 159 -16.33 14.02 -11.55
C VAL A 159 -15.73 14.11 -10.14
N ILE A 160 -16.34 14.95 -9.30
CA ILE A 160 -15.95 15.09 -7.89
C ILE A 160 -16.65 13.98 -7.09
N TYR A 161 -15.87 13.17 -6.37
CA TYR A 161 -16.41 12.16 -5.45
C TYR A 161 -16.88 12.81 -4.15
N SER A 162 -18.10 12.51 -3.72
CA SER A 162 -18.69 13.01 -2.46
C SER A 162 -18.53 11.97 -1.35
N TRP A 163 -17.52 12.15 -0.50
CA TRP A 163 -17.19 11.25 0.61
C TRP A 163 -18.29 11.17 1.65
N LYS A 164 -18.66 9.95 2.06
CA LYS A 164 -19.56 9.69 3.20
C LYS A 164 -18.79 9.68 4.51
N VAL A 165 -17.54 9.22 4.50
CA VAL A 165 -16.66 9.14 5.68
C VAL A 165 -15.36 9.90 5.38
N PRO A 166 -15.36 11.24 5.42
CA PRO A 166 -14.21 12.05 5.01
C PRO A 166 -13.03 12.04 5.98
N ASP A 167 -13.28 11.74 7.26
CA ASP A 167 -12.32 11.85 8.37
C ASP A 167 -12.20 10.53 9.14
N PHE A 168 -12.03 9.43 8.41
CA PHE A 168 -11.85 8.11 9.01
C PHE A 168 -10.57 8.04 9.87
N LYS A 169 -10.65 7.28 10.97
CA LYS A 169 -9.52 6.95 11.84
C LYS A 169 -9.62 5.51 12.33
N LEU A 170 -8.54 4.76 12.14
CA LEU A 170 -8.41 3.43 12.73
C LEU A 170 -8.21 3.55 14.25
N GLN A 171 -9.02 2.83 15.03
CA GLN A 171 -9.02 2.95 16.49
C GLN A 171 -7.75 2.38 17.15
N ASP A 172 -7.24 1.25 16.64
CA ASP A 172 -6.06 0.59 17.19
C ASP A 172 -5.19 0.02 16.05
N ALA A 173 -4.22 0.81 15.61
CA ALA A 173 -3.21 0.39 14.65
C ALA A 173 -2.13 -0.52 15.29
N THR A 174 -2.06 -0.63 16.61
CA THR A 174 -1.07 -1.47 17.30
C THR A 174 -1.44 -2.95 17.27
N ASN A 175 -2.75 -3.25 17.17
CA ASN A 175 -3.26 -4.62 17.10
C ASN A 175 -4.09 -4.90 15.84
N MET A 176 -3.84 -4.16 14.76
CA MET A 176 -4.57 -4.30 13.50
C MET A 176 -4.35 -5.67 12.84
N VAL A 177 -5.36 -6.12 12.10
CA VAL A 177 -5.31 -7.31 11.25
C VAL A 177 -5.49 -6.84 9.81
N ILE A 178 -4.43 -7.01 9.04
CA ILE A 178 -4.30 -6.62 7.64
C ILE A 178 -4.71 -7.79 6.75
N TYR A 179 -5.49 -7.51 5.72
CA TYR A 179 -5.78 -8.44 4.64
C TYR A 179 -5.15 -7.92 3.36
N GLU A 180 -4.11 -8.62 2.89
CA GLU A 180 -3.35 -8.26 1.69
C GLU A 180 -4.07 -8.81 0.44
N VAL A 181 -4.28 -7.95 -0.56
CA VAL A 181 -5.11 -8.24 -1.74
C VAL A 181 -4.40 -7.85 -3.03
N LEU A 182 -4.33 -8.81 -3.96
CA LEU A 182 -4.07 -8.57 -5.38
C LEU A 182 -5.41 -8.49 -6.13
N ILE A 183 -5.78 -7.30 -6.58
CA ILE A 183 -7.06 -7.03 -7.26
C ILE A 183 -7.31 -8.03 -8.40
N ARG A 184 -6.28 -8.29 -9.21
CA ARG A 184 -6.32 -9.19 -10.38
C ARG A 184 -6.79 -10.62 -10.06
N ASP A 185 -6.34 -11.16 -8.93
CA ASP A 185 -6.50 -12.59 -8.61
C ASP A 185 -7.53 -12.81 -7.48
N PHE A 186 -8.23 -11.76 -7.05
CA PHE A 186 -9.19 -11.85 -5.94
C PHE A 186 -10.61 -12.20 -6.37
N THR A 187 -11.09 -11.69 -7.51
CA THR A 187 -12.44 -11.98 -8.03
C THR A 187 -12.43 -12.13 -9.55
N GLU A 188 -13.43 -12.81 -10.11
CA GLU A 188 -13.54 -12.99 -11.57
C GLU A 188 -13.68 -11.66 -12.32
N LYS A 189 -14.18 -10.61 -11.65
CA LYS A 189 -14.27 -9.25 -12.22
C LYS A 189 -12.91 -8.56 -12.37
N ARG A 190 -11.88 -9.01 -11.63
CA ARG A 190 -10.51 -8.47 -11.65
C ARG A 190 -10.46 -6.95 -11.53
N SER A 191 -11.30 -6.39 -10.68
CA SER A 191 -11.47 -4.94 -10.53
C SER A 191 -11.69 -4.57 -9.08
N ILE A 192 -11.46 -3.30 -8.75
CA ILE A 192 -11.64 -2.77 -7.40
C ILE A 192 -13.10 -2.87 -6.94
N THR A 193 -14.06 -2.78 -7.87
CA THR A 193 -15.49 -3.01 -7.58
C THR A 193 -15.77 -4.47 -7.22
N GLY A 194 -15.07 -5.42 -7.85
CA GLY A 194 -15.09 -6.83 -7.44
C GLY A 194 -14.56 -7.05 -6.02
N VAL A 195 -13.48 -6.37 -5.64
CA VAL A 195 -12.98 -6.39 -4.25
C VAL A 195 -14.03 -5.80 -3.29
N GLN A 196 -14.67 -4.69 -3.69
CA GLN A 196 -15.71 -4.03 -2.89
C GLN A 196 -16.89 -4.97 -2.54
N GLU A 197 -17.30 -5.83 -3.48
CA GLU A 197 -18.36 -6.83 -3.26
C GLU A 197 -18.05 -7.83 -2.14
N LYS A 198 -16.77 -8.02 -1.82
CA LYS A 198 -16.29 -8.94 -0.79
C LYS A 198 -16.00 -8.26 0.56
N LEU A 199 -16.25 -6.95 0.70
CA LEU A 199 -16.01 -6.25 1.96
C LEU A 199 -16.83 -6.81 3.14
N SER A 200 -18.03 -7.33 2.90
CA SER A 200 -18.81 -8.00 3.96
C SER A 200 -18.11 -9.27 4.46
N TYR A 201 -17.49 -10.05 3.56
CA TYR A 201 -16.70 -11.23 3.91
C TYR A 201 -15.47 -10.85 4.73
N ILE A 202 -14.70 -9.86 4.27
CA ILE A 202 -13.49 -9.36 4.95
C ILE A 202 -13.86 -8.80 6.33
N LYS A 203 -14.96 -8.05 6.44
CA LYS A 203 -15.43 -7.53 7.72
C LYS A 203 -15.82 -8.64 8.69
N ASN A 204 -16.52 -9.67 8.21
CA ASN A 204 -16.92 -10.82 9.02
C ASN A 204 -15.71 -11.66 9.47
N LEU A 205 -14.63 -11.68 8.70
CA LEU A 205 -13.34 -12.25 9.09
C LEU A 205 -12.69 -11.49 10.25
N GLY A 206 -13.18 -10.30 10.61
CA GLY A 206 -12.64 -9.47 11.70
C GLY A 206 -11.42 -8.63 11.31
N VAL A 207 -11.17 -8.48 10.01
CA VAL A 207 -10.13 -7.60 9.46
C VAL A 207 -10.51 -6.13 9.68
N ASN A 208 -9.52 -5.28 9.96
CA ASN A 208 -9.69 -3.84 10.14
C ASN A 208 -8.71 -2.99 9.32
N ALA A 209 -7.87 -3.61 8.49
CA ALA A 209 -7.07 -2.95 7.46
C ALA A 209 -7.00 -3.81 6.20
N ILE A 210 -7.09 -3.22 5.02
CA ILE A 210 -6.81 -3.88 3.74
C ILE A 210 -5.53 -3.26 3.19
N GLU A 211 -4.56 -4.10 2.83
CA GLU A 211 -3.38 -3.68 2.06
C GLU A 211 -3.64 -4.07 0.60
N LEU A 212 -3.77 -3.06 -0.26
CA LEU A 212 -3.85 -3.28 -1.70
C LEU A 212 -2.42 -3.33 -2.24
N MET A 213 -2.08 -4.43 -2.92
CA MET A 213 -0.89 -4.49 -3.77
C MET A 213 -0.86 -3.33 -4.79
N PRO A 214 0.30 -2.97 -5.35
CA PRO A 214 0.44 -1.74 -6.12
C PRO A 214 -0.59 -1.64 -7.25
N PHE A 215 -1.33 -0.53 -7.25
CA PHE A 215 -2.43 -0.27 -8.20
C PHE A 215 -2.29 1.08 -8.90
N ASN A 216 -1.20 1.81 -8.66
CA ASN A 216 -0.83 2.92 -9.54
C ASN A 216 -0.38 2.38 -10.90
N GLU A 217 -0.53 3.18 -11.95
CA GLU A 217 -0.25 2.78 -13.33
C GLU A 217 1.15 2.15 -13.47
N PHE A 218 1.18 0.95 -14.03
CA PHE A 218 2.36 0.11 -14.20
C PHE A 218 2.42 -0.44 -15.64
N GLU A 219 3.55 -1.00 -16.05
CA GLU A 219 3.67 -1.47 -17.44
C GLU A 219 2.87 -2.77 -17.67
N GLY A 220 1.96 -2.75 -18.65
CA GLY A 220 1.38 -3.96 -19.25
C GLY A 220 -0.01 -4.39 -18.78
N ASN A 221 -0.64 -3.70 -17.83
CA ASN A 221 -2.00 -3.98 -17.28
C ASN A 221 -2.21 -5.39 -16.67
N ASP A 222 -1.20 -6.27 -16.70
CA ASP A 222 -1.24 -7.62 -16.15
C ASP A 222 0.09 -7.96 -15.46
N SER A 223 0.26 -7.43 -14.25
CA SER A 223 1.38 -7.74 -13.37
C SER A 223 0.91 -7.67 -11.91
N TRP A 224 1.85 -7.80 -10.97
CA TRP A 224 1.60 -7.53 -9.55
C TRP A 224 1.70 -6.04 -9.19
N GLY A 225 1.97 -5.17 -10.17
CA GLY A 225 2.08 -3.73 -10.00
C GLY A 225 3.48 -3.21 -9.62
N TYR A 226 4.42 -4.10 -9.30
CA TYR A 226 5.80 -3.73 -8.89
C TYR A 226 6.70 -3.17 -10.01
N ASN A 227 6.14 -2.90 -11.19
CA ASN A 227 6.81 -2.25 -12.31
C ASN A 227 6.19 -0.87 -12.62
N PRO A 228 6.23 0.08 -11.67
CA PRO A 228 5.50 1.35 -11.78
C PRO A 228 6.04 2.25 -12.89
N SER A 229 5.12 2.92 -13.58
CA SER A 229 5.43 3.92 -14.62
C SER A 229 4.89 5.32 -14.26
N PHE A 230 3.68 5.41 -13.71
CA PHE A 230 3.10 6.67 -13.21
C PHE A 230 2.56 6.53 -11.78
N TYR A 231 2.89 7.49 -10.93
CA TYR A 231 2.64 7.41 -9.48
C TYR A 231 1.36 8.09 -9.01
N PHE A 232 0.73 8.88 -9.89
CA PHE A 232 -0.48 9.66 -9.59
C PHE A 232 -1.74 9.12 -10.30
N ALA A 233 -1.56 8.18 -11.24
CA ALA A 233 -2.63 7.53 -11.95
C ALA A 233 -2.92 6.16 -11.33
N THR A 234 -4.20 5.81 -11.19
CA THR A 234 -4.61 4.42 -10.95
C THR A 234 -4.51 3.63 -12.25
N ASP A 235 -4.08 2.37 -12.18
CA ASP A 235 -4.15 1.46 -13.33
C ASP A 235 -5.62 1.24 -13.71
N LYS A 236 -5.90 1.49 -14.99
CA LYS A 236 -7.26 1.51 -15.54
C LYS A 236 -7.83 0.10 -15.71
N ALA A 237 -6.99 -0.93 -15.75
CA ALA A 237 -7.41 -2.33 -15.86
C ALA A 237 -8.20 -2.80 -14.64
N TYR A 238 -8.16 -2.05 -13.53
CA TYR A 238 -8.84 -2.39 -12.29
C TYR A 238 -10.05 -1.50 -11.97
N GLY A 239 -10.28 -0.41 -12.71
CA GLY A 239 -11.44 0.47 -12.55
C GLY A 239 -11.13 1.95 -12.70
N THR A 240 -12.16 2.78 -12.52
CA THR A 240 -12.02 4.24 -12.59
C THR A 240 -11.52 4.82 -11.27
N SER A 241 -10.97 6.04 -11.29
CA SER A 241 -10.62 6.78 -10.07
C SER A 241 -11.82 6.99 -9.12
N TYR A 242 -13.04 7.01 -9.66
CA TYR A 242 -14.26 7.06 -8.86
C TYR A 242 -14.49 5.74 -8.11
N ASP A 243 -14.27 4.60 -8.75
CA ASP A 243 -14.46 3.28 -8.15
C ASP A 243 -13.48 3.04 -6.99
N TYR A 244 -12.22 3.47 -7.12
CA TYR A 244 -11.25 3.43 -6.02
C TYR A 244 -11.69 4.27 -4.82
N LYS A 245 -12.17 5.50 -5.05
CA LYS A 245 -12.68 6.35 -3.97
C LYS A 245 -13.93 5.74 -3.31
N ALA A 246 -14.84 5.16 -4.11
CA ALA A 246 -16.00 4.45 -3.61
C ALA A 246 -15.63 3.25 -2.74
N PHE A 247 -14.63 2.47 -3.16
CA PHE A 247 -14.10 1.36 -2.39
C PHE A 247 -13.53 1.82 -1.04
N ILE A 248 -12.68 2.85 -1.04
CA ILE A 248 -12.06 3.38 0.19
C ILE A 248 -13.12 3.93 1.15
N ASP A 249 -14.09 4.69 0.64
CA ASP A 249 -15.20 5.24 1.44
C ASP A 249 -16.08 4.13 2.05
N GLU A 250 -16.31 3.04 1.29
CA GLU A 250 -17.03 1.87 1.79
C GLU A 250 -16.22 1.12 2.86
N CYS A 251 -14.90 0.96 2.69
CA CYS A 251 -14.00 0.43 3.72
C CYS A 251 -14.09 1.26 5.01
N HIS A 252 -13.96 2.58 4.89
CA HIS A 252 -14.06 3.52 6.01
C HIS A 252 -15.41 3.42 6.73
N SER A 253 -16.52 3.27 6.00
CA SER A 253 -17.86 3.06 6.59
C SER A 253 -17.96 1.78 7.42
N LYS A 254 -17.12 0.78 7.11
CA LYS A 254 -17.03 -0.50 7.85
C LYS A 254 -15.94 -0.50 8.91
N GLY A 255 -15.25 0.62 9.12
CA GLY A 255 -14.15 0.72 10.07
C GLY A 255 -12.90 -0.04 9.64
N ILE A 256 -12.63 -0.08 8.33
CA ILE A 256 -11.48 -0.74 7.72
C ILE A 256 -10.58 0.34 7.10
N ALA A 257 -9.32 0.37 7.50
CA ALA A 257 -8.31 1.22 6.88
C ALA A 257 -7.87 0.66 5.51
N VAL A 258 -7.47 1.53 4.58
CA VAL A 258 -6.87 1.13 3.29
C VAL A 258 -5.42 1.59 3.25
N ILE A 259 -4.52 0.62 3.13
CA ILE A 259 -3.07 0.79 2.99
C ILE A 259 -2.73 0.54 1.53
N MET A 260 -2.00 1.46 0.91
CA MET A 260 -1.49 1.30 -0.45
C MET A 260 -0.08 0.75 -0.41
N ASP A 261 0.16 -0.36 -1.09
CA ASP A 261 1.51 -0.79 -1.39
C ASP A 261 2.12 0.12 -2.48
N MET A 262 3.29 0.67 -2.20
CA MET A 262 3.91 1.76 -2.95
C MET A 262 5.39 1.48 -3.21
N VAL A 263 5.74 1.52 -4.49
CA VAL A 263 7.06 1.10 -4.99
C VAL A 263 7.88 2.33 -5.32
N LEU A 264 8.62 2.84 -4.34
CA LEU A 264 9.44 4.05 -4.50
C LEU A 264 10.95 3.79 -4.38
N ASN A 265 11.36 2.52 -4.47
CA ASN A 265 12.77 2.12 -4.63
C ASN A 265 13.26 2.29 -6.08
N HIS A 266 12.39 2.12 -7.08
CA HIS A 266 12.75 2.19 -8.49
C HIS A 266 11.57 2.65 -9.38
N SER A 267 11.82 2.89 -10.67
CA SER A 267 10.79 3.07 -11.70
C SER A 267 11.16 2.32 -12.98
N TYR A 268 10.16 1.89 -13.74
CA TYR A 268 10.35 1.23 -15.03
C TYR A 268 10.47 2.22 -16.20
N GLY A 269 10.85 1.71 -17.38
CA GLY A 269 11.26 2.51 -18.54
C GLY A 269 10.17 3.39 -19.14
N GLN A 270 8.90 3.08 -18.90
CA GLN A 270 7.77 3.92 -19.28
C GLN A 270 7.61 5.18 -18.41
N SER A 271 8.34 5.29 -17.30
CA SER A 271 8.34 6.49 -16.46
C SER A 271 8.80 7.72 -17.24
N PRO A 272 8.03 8.82 -17.25
CA PRO A 272 8.43 10.05 -17.92
C PRO A 272 9.73 10.63 -17.34
N MET A 273 9.98 10.43 -16.04
CA MET A 273 11.22 10.89 -15.40
C MET A 273 12.46 10.11 -15.88
N VAL A 274 12.30 8.83 -16.24
CA VAL A 274 13.35 8.02 -16.85
C VAL A 274 13.55 8.47 -18.30
N GLN A 275 12.48 8.53 -19.09
CA GLN A 275 12.54 8.87 -20.51
C GLN A 275 13.11 10.26 -20.80
N MET A 276 12.87 11.25 -19.92
CA MET A 276 13.45 12.58 -20.08
C MET A 276 14.98 12.56 -20.02
N TYR A 277 15.58 11.66 -19.25
CA TYR A 277 17.02 11.67 -18.95
C TYR A 277 17.58 10.24 -18.95
N GLN A 278 17.45 9.57 -20.09
CA GLN A 278 18.03 8.25 -20.31
C GLN A 278 19.15 8.28 -21.36
N LYS A 279 20.09 7.35 -21.23
CA LYS A 279 21.08 7.04 -22.26
C LYS A 279 20.45 6.17 -23.34
N ALA A 280 21.22 5.88 -24.40
CA ALA A 280 20.77 5.01 -25.49
C ALA A 280 20.40 3.58 -25.05
N ASP A 281 20.94 3.12 -23.91
CA ASP A 281 20.65 1.81 -23.31
C ASP A 281 19.45 1.81 -22.36
N GLY A 282 18.76 2.95 -22.21
CA GLY A 282 17.60 3.11 -21.31
C GLY A 282 17.95 3.39 -19.84
N THR A 283 19.23 3.44 -19.48
CA THR A 283 19.65 3.76 -18.10
C THR A 283 19.67 5.27 -17.84
N PRO A 284 19.50 5.73 -16.58
CA PRO A 284 19.55 7.15 -16.26
C PRO A 284 20.88 7.83 -16.68
N SER A 285 20.77 9.00 -17.29
CA SER A 285 21.92 9.86 -17.63
C SER A 285 22.45 10.59 -16.38
N ALA A 286 23.63 11.19 -16.48
CA ALA A 286 24.20 11.99 -15.38
C ALA A 286 23.41 13.28 -15.09
N GLU A 287 22.53 13.69 -16.01
CA GLU A 287 21.65 14.87 -15.85
C GLU A 287 20.33 14.52 -15.16
N ASN A 288 20.05 13.23 -14.93
CA ASN A 288 18.80 12.82 -14.31
C ASN A 288 18.76 13.29 -12.84
N PRO A 289 17.78 14.13 -12.45
CA PRO A 289 17.73 14.68 -11.10
C PRO A 289 17.15 13.72 -10.05
N TRP A 290 16.48 12.64 -10.48
CA TRP A 290 15.73 11.75 -9.58
C TRP A 290 16.39 10.40 -9.33
N TYR A 291 17.08 9.84 -10.32
CA TYR A 291 17.60 8.48 -10.26
C TYR A 291 19.11 8.44 -10.12
N ASN A 292 19.64 7.34 -9.57
CA ASN A 292 21.07 7.11 -9.59
C ASN A 292 21.52 6.78 -11.02
N GLN A 293 22.67 7.34 -11.44
CA GLN A 293 23.25 7.01 -12.75
C GLN A 293 23.65 5.52 -12.84
N LYS A 294 24.00 4.94 -11.69
CA LYS A 294 24.33 3.53 -11.49
C LYS A 294 23.61 3.09 -10.22
N SER A 295 22.98 1.92 -10.28
CA SER A 295 22.30 1.36 -9.11
C SER A 295 23.23 1.28 -7.91
N ASN A 296 22.70 1.67 -6.75
CA ASN A 296 23.37 1.49 -5.47
C ASN A 296 23.58 -0.01 -5.15
N PHE A 297 22.75 -0.92 -5.67
CA PHE A 297 23.02 -2.35 -5.64
C PHE A 297 23.85 -2.75 -6.85
N ALA A 298 25.05 -3.31 -6.66
CA ALA A 298 25.76 -3.95 -7.77
C ALA A 298 25.25 -5.38 -8.05
N ASN A 299 24.43 -5.94 -7.16
CA ASN A 299 23.80 -7.24 -7.31
C ASN A 299 22.64 -7.14 -8.33
N PRO A 300 22.70 -7.86 -9.47
CA PRO A 300 21.64 -7.79 -10.49
C PRO A 300 20.29 -8.31 -9.99
N ASP A 301 20.26 -9.23 -9.02
CA ASP A 301 19.00 -9.79 -8.48
C ASP A 301 18.25 -8.79 -7.59
N ALA A 302 18.89 -7.67 -7.24
CA ALA A 302 18.31 -6.54 -6.49
C ALA A 302 18.12 -5.30 -7.39
N GLN A 303 18.05 -5.48 -8.71
CA GLN A 303 17.83 -4.42 -9.70
C GLN A 303 16.61 -4.74 -10.60
N TRP A 304 15.55 -3.95 -10.48
CA TRP A 304 14.33 -4.12 -11.30
C TRP A 304 14.13 -3.00 -12.33
N GLY A 305 14.55 -1.77 -12.01
CA GLY A 305 14.42 -0.61 -12.87
C GLY A 305 15.42 0.49 -12.52
N SER A 306 15.13 1.74 -12.89
CA SER A 306 15.94 2.89 -12.50
C SER A 306 15.74 3.20 -11.02
N ASP A 307 16.79 3.09 -10.21
CA ASP A 307 16.72 3.25 -8.76
C ASP A 307 16.71 4.73 -8.35
N PHE A 308 15.81 5.08 -7.43
CA PHE A 308 15.68 6.45 -6.98
C PHE A 308 16.90 6.89 -6.15
N ASN A 309 17.37 8.11 -6.39
CA ASN A 309 18.32 8.80 -5.54
C ASN A 309 17.58 9.46 -4.37
N HIS A 310 17.41 8.77 -3.26
CA HIS A 310 16.64 9.27 -2.10
C HIS A 310 17.32 10.43 -1.35
N GLU A 311 18.60 10.68 -1.58
CA GLU A 311 19.31 11.86 -1.09
C GLU A 311 19.07 13.11 -1.96
N SER A 312 18.58 12.95 -3.20
CA SER A 312 18.21 14.07 -4.05
C SER A 312 16.99 14.81 -3.50
N GLN A 313 17.09 16.14 -3.40
CA GLN A 313 15.95 16.99 -3.04
C GLN A 313 14.77 16.85 -4.01
N TYR A 314 15.03 16.52 -5.27
CA TYR A 314 13.99 16.35 -6.30
C TYR A 314 13.22 15.06 -6.09
N THR A 315 13.92 13.97 -5.73
CA THR A 315 13.30 12.70 -5.35
C THR A 315 12.51 12.85 -4.06
N GLN A 316 13.06 13.54 -3.05
CA GLN A 316 12.34 13.79 -1.80
C GLN A 316 11.03 14.55 -2.07
N ALA A 317 11.07 15.63 -2.85
CA ALA A 317 9.88 16.39 -3.22
C ALA A 317 8.87 15.55 -4.02
N PHE A 318 9.33 14.68 -4.92
CA PHE A 318 8.48 13.77 -5.67
C PHE A 318 7.78 12.74 -4.77
N VAL A 319 8.55 12.02 -3.93
CA VAL A 319 8.05 11.06 -2.95
C VAL A 319 7.00 11.70 -2.03
N ASP A 320 7.30 12.90 -1.53
CA ASP A 320 6.40 13.64 -0.64
C ASP A 320 5.11 14.05 -1.36
N SER A 321 5.18 14.34 -2.66
CA SER A 321 4.02 14.69 -3.50
C SER A 321 3.15 13.48 -3.81
N VAL A 322 3.77 12.32 -4.11
CA VAL A 322 3.05 11.05 -4.32
C VAL A 322 2.27 10.69 -3.06
N CYS A 323 2.94 10.65 -1.90
CA CYS A 323 2.28 10.33 -0.63
C CYS A 323 1.16 11.33 -0.29
N ALA A 324 1.41 12.63 -0.51
CA ALA A 324 0.41 13.68 -0.29
C ALA A 324 -0.83 13.51 -1.17
N TYR A 325 -0.64 13.12 -2.44
CA TYR A 325 -1.71 12.96 -3.39
C TYR A 325 -2.66 11.84 -2.98
N TRP A 326 -2.14 10.63 -2.72
CA TRP A 326 -2.98 9.49 -2.34
C TRP A 326 -3.75 9.71 -1.03
N MET A 327 -3.12 10.35 -0.04
CA MET A 327 -3.81 10.71 1.21
C MET A 327 -4.87 11.80 1.02
N LYS A 328 -4.61 12.80 0.17
CA LYS A 328 -5.52 13.93 -0.02
C LYS A 328 -6.69 13.58 -0.93
N GLU A 329 -6.39 12.98 -2.09
CA GLU A 329 -7.32 12.72 -3.19
C GLU A 329 -8.13 11.45 -2.98
N TYR A 330 -7.49 10.39 -2.47
CA TYR A 330 -8.10 9.07 -2.29
C TYR A 330 -8.35 8.69 -0.83
N LYS A 331 -7.90 9.49 0.14
CA LYS A 331 -8.06 9.20 1.58
C LYS A 331 -7.39 7.89 2.01
N ILE A 332 -6.29 7.51 1.35
CA ILE A 332 -5.46 6.40 1.78
C ILE A 332 -4.96 6.65 3.22
N ASP A 333 -5.06 5.62 4.07
CA ASP A 333 -4.76 5.69 5.51
C ASP A 333 -3.28 5.49 5.82
N GLY A 334 -2.53 4.98 4.85
CA GLY A 334 -1.13 4.68 5.01
C GLY A 334 -0.52 3.95 3.83
N PHE A 335 0.76 3.64 3.94
CA PHE A 335 1.52 2.99 2.90
C PHE A 335 2.27 1.79 3.44
N ARG A 336 2.34 0.72 2.63
CA ARG A 336 3.44 -0.25 2.71
C ARG A 336 4.44 0.15 1.64
N PHE A 337 5.70 0.32 2.01
CA PHE A 337 6.77 0.60 1.06
C PHE A 337 7.51 -0.69 0.72
N ASP A 338 7.58 -0.97 -0.58
CA ASP A 338 8.30 -2.09 -1.14
C ASP A 338 9.81 -1.90 -1.06
N PHE A 339 10.52 -2.99 -0.75
CA PHE A 339 11.97 -3.13 -0.77
C PHE A 339 12.68 -1.89 -0.23
N THR A 340 12.41 -1.57 1.03
CA THR A 340 12.93 -0.33 1.64
C THR A 340 14.45 -0.34 1.83
N LYS A 341 15.10 -1.49 1.62
CA LYS A 341 16.56 -1.60 1.41
C LYS A 341 17.06 -0.70 0.27
N GLY A 342 16.22 -0.46 -0.74
CA GLY A 342 16.45 0.47 -1.84
C GLY A 342 16.40 1.97 -1.48
N PHE A 343 15.96 2.34 -0.28
CA PHE A 343 15.71 3.75 0.08
C PHE A 343 16.98 4.47 0.56
N SER A 344 18.13 4.11 0.02
CA SER A 344 19.43 4.68 0.33
C SER A 344 20.28 4.83 -0.93
N ASN A 345 21.37 5.58 -0.82
CA ASN A 345 22.37 5.71 -1.87
C ASN A 345 23.68 4.98 -1.51
N THR A 346 23.65 4.16 -0.46
CA THR A 346 24.80 3.36 -0.01
C THR A 346 25.10 2.28 -1.04
N PRO A 347 26.35 2.18 -1.56
CA PRO A 347 26.70 1.16 -2.53
C PRO A 347 26.86 -0.23 -1.88
N TYR A 348 26.18 -1.23 -2.43
CA TYR A 348 26.26 -2.63 -2.03
C TYR A 348 26.98 -3.49 -3.08
N PRO A 349 27.71 -4.54 -2.66
CA PRO A 349 28.50 -5.37 -3.57
C PRO A 349 27.63 -6.25 -4.47
N ALA A 350 28.24 -6.74 -5.57
CA ALA A 350 27.55 -7.60 -6.53
C ALA A 350 27.25 -9.00 -5.99
N SER A 351 28.06 -9.48 -5.05
CA SER A 351 27.94 -10.79 -4.44
C SER A 351 28.61 -10.82 -3.07
N GLY A 352 28.37 -11.90 -2.33
CA GLY A 352 28.96 -12.11 -1.02
C GLY A 352 28.20 -11.37 0.09
N ASN A 353 28.92 -11.03 1.15
CA ASN A 353 28.32 -10.41 2.31
C ASN A 353 27.67 -9.08 1.91
N ASP A 354 26.40 -8.92 2.29
CA ASP A 354 25.63 -7.70 2.13
C ASP A 354 25.23 -7.29 0.70
N SER A 355 25.27 -8.21 -0.27
CA SER A 355 24.79 -7.94 -1.65
C SER A 355 23.29 -7.63 -1.76
N TRP A 356 22.55 -7.81 -0.67
CA TRP A 356 21.13 -7.50 -0.51
C TRP A 356 20.87 -6.34 0.46
N GLY A 357 21.92 -5.61 0.90
CA GLY A 357 21.77 -4.47 1.81
C GLY A 357 21.16 -4.86 3.16
N ASN A 358 21.51 -6.05 3.66
CA ASN A 358 21.04 -6.59 4.93
C ASN A 358 21.71 -5.90 6.13
N SER A 359 22.93 -5.37 5.99
CA SER A 359 23.61 -4.69 7.10
C SER A 359 22.92 -3.38 7.48
N TYR A 360 23.21 -2.92 8.69
CA TYR A 360 22.76 -1.63 9.20
C TYR A 360 23.19 -0.46 8.29
N ASP A 361 22.23 0.36 7.86
CA ASP A 361 22.45 1.52 6.99
C ASP A 361 21.82 2.80 7.61
N ALA A 362 22.65 3.66 8.19
CA ALA A 362 22.18 4.91 8.81
C ALA A 362 21.53 5.89 7.81
N PRO A 363 22.10 6.14 6.61
CA PRO A 363 21.41 6.90 5.55
C PRO A 363 20.00 6.38 5.23
N ARG A 364 19.83 5.07 5.07
CA ARG A 364 18.52 4.44 4.82
C ARG A 364 17.51 4.77 5.92
N ILE A 365 17.90 4.55 7.18
CA ILE A 365 17.07 4.85 8.35
C ILE A 365 16.65 6.33 8.37
N LYS A 366 17.60 7.23 8.10
CA LYS A 366 17.34 8.67 8.06
C LYS A 366 16.30 9.02 6.99
N ASN A 367 16.43 8.44 5.79
CA ASN A 367 15.50 8.66 4.69
C ASN A 367 14.09 8.14 5.01
N LEU A 368 13.97 6.94 5.59
CA LEU A 368 12.70 6.34 5.98
C LEU A 368 12.00 7.14 7.09
N LYS A 369 12.75 7.62 8.10
CA LYS A 369 12.20 8.51 9.15
C LYS A 369 11.71 9.83 8.58
N ARG A 370 12.45 10.43 7.64
CA ARG A 370 12.03 11.65 6.93
C ARG A 370 10.71 11.43 6.20
N ILE A 371 10.57 10.35 5.43
CA ILE A 371 9.33 10.00 4.73
C ILE A 371 8.18 9.81 5.73
N CYS A 372 8.43 9.11 6.84
CA CYS A 372 7.45 8.92 7.90
C CYS A 372 6.95 10.24 8.49
N ASP A 373 7.87 11.16 8.80
CA ASP A 373 7.54 12.49 9.33
C ASP A 373 6.72 13.32 8.32
N GLU A 374 7.05 13.24 7.04
CA GLU A 374 6.30 13.90 5.97
C GLU A 374 4.87 13.38 5.87
N ILE A 375 4.68 12.07 5.86
CA ILE A 375 3.36 11.41 5.87
C ILE A 375 2.59 11.86 7.12
N ARG A 376 3.22 11.80 8.30
CA ARG A 376 2.59 12.14 9.59
C ARG A 376 2.28 13.61 9.77
N ARG A 377 2.98 14.52 9.08
CA ARG A 377 2.64 15.94 9.06
C ARG A 377 1.27 16.19 8.43
N ARG A 378 0.81 15.29 7.56
CA ARG A 378 -0.48 15.36 6.87
C ARG A 378 -1.57 14.62 7.64
N ASN A 379 -1.24 13.45 8.19
CA ASN A 379 -2.10 12.70 9.10
C ASN A 379 -1.25 12.06 10.20
N PRO A 380 -1.30 12.55 11.46
CA PRO A 380 -0.51 11.99 12.58
C PRO A 380 -0.76 10.50 12.85
N ASP A 381 -1.93 10.00 12.46
CA ASP A 381 -2.37 8.62 12.66
C ASP A 381 -2.02 7.71 11.47
N ALA A 382 -1.38 8.25 10.41
CA ALA A 382 -1.08 7.50 9.20
C ALA A 382 -0.16 6.29 9.48
N ILE A 383 -0.48 5.20 8.80
CA ILE A 383 0.21 3.93 8.91
C ILE A 383 1.38 3.92 7.91
N MET A 384 2.57 3.57 8.37
CA MET A 384 3.72 3.29 7.50
C MET A 384 4.24 1.91 7.85
N ILE A 385 4.22 1.01 6.86
CA ILE A 385 4.77 -0.33 6.90
C ILE A 385 5.96 -0.39 5.94
N CYS A 386 7.04 -1.04 6.33
CA CYS A 386 8.15 -1.32 5.43
C CYS A 386 8.33 -2.83 5.26
N GLU A 387 8.41 -3.29 4.01
CA GLU A 387 9.17 -4.50 3.73
C GLU A 387 10.65 -4.14 3.78
N HIS A 388 11.30 -4.61 4.83
CA HIS A 388 12.63 -4.17 5.22
C HIS A 388 13.58 -5.34 5.32
N LEU A 389 13.28 -6.33 6.16
CA LEU A 389 13.98 -7.62 6.25
C LEU A 389 15.51 -7.46 6.35
N ALA A 390 15.98 -6.42 7.03
CA ALA A 390 17.39 -6.09 7.23
C ALA A 390 17.86 -6.51 8.63
N ASP A 391 19.08 -6.13 9.01
CA ASP A 391 19.62 -6.36 10.34
C ASP A 391 18.65 -5.87 11.43
N ASN A 392 18.42 -6.70 12.44
CA ASN A 392 17.43 -6.41 13.48
C ASN A 392 17.73 -5.13 14.28
N LYS A 393 18.98 -4.63 14.32
CA LYS A 393 19.28 -3.33 14.94
C LYS A 393 18.58 -2.19 14.21
N GLU A 394 18.50 -2.27 12.88
CA GLU A 394 17.81 -1.29 12.06
C GLU A 394 16.30 -1.37 12.23
N GLU A 395 15.73 -2.58 12.13
CA GLU A 395 14.31 -2.79 12.34
C GLU A 395 13.87 -2.35 13.74
N LYS A 396 14.66 -2.64 14.78
CA LYS A 396 14.41 -2.18 16.16
C LYS A 396 14.38 -0.66 16.26
N GLU A 397 15.27 0.05 15.56
CA GLU A 397 15.32 1.51 15.55
C GLU A 397 14.07 2.10 14.87
N LEU A 398 13.71 1.58 13.69
CA LEU A 398 12.52 2.00 12.94
C LEU A 398 11.22 1.65 13.69
N ALA A 399 11.14 0.46 14.30
CA ALA A 399 10.02 0.03 15.12
C ALA A 399 9.85 0.94 16.35
N SER A 400 10.95 1.32 17.00
CA SER A 400 10.92 2.25 18.14
C SER A 400 10.44 3.65 17.72
N TYR A 401 10.74 4.05 16.48
CA TYR A 401 10.26 5.29 15.87
C TYR A 401 8.76 5.26 15.52
N GLY A 402 8.14 4.09 15.52
CA GLY A 402 6.72 3.92 15.23
C GLY A 402 6.42 3.49 13.80
N ILE A 403 7.44 3.16 13.00
CA ILE A 403 7.26 2.52 11.69
C ILE A 403 6.96 1.04 11.94
N LYS A 404 6.07 0.46 11.15
CA LYS A 404 5.77 -0.98 11.20
C LYS A 404 6.64 -1.73 10.20
N LEU A 405 7.05 -2.95 10.55
CA LEU A 405 7.96 -3.74 9.74
C LEU A 405 7.33 -5.10 9.46
N TRP A 406 7.49 -5.59 8.24
CA TRP A 406 7.15 -6.96 7.89
C TRP A 406 7.94 -7.97 8.73
N GLY A 407 7.23 -8.97 9.23
CA GLY A 407 7.76 -10.06 10.03
C GLY A 407 7.49 -11.39 9.37
N ASN A 408 8.33 -11.75 8.40
CA ASN A 408 8.21 -13.02 7.68
C ASN A 408 8.53 -14.21 8.59
N ILE A 409 7.56 -15.10 8.78
CA ILE A 409 7.70 -16.36 9.52
C ILE A 409 7.20 -17.54 8.66
N ASN A 410 7.09 -17.36 7.34
CA ASN A 410 6.53 -18.34 6.41
C ASN A 410 7.29 -19.67 6.45
N TYR A 411 8.62 -19.64 6.32
CA TYR A 411 9.44 -20.86 6.34
C TYR A 411 9.20 -21.67 7.62
N ASN A 412 9.28 -21.03 8.78
CA ASN A 412 9.15 -21.71 10.06
C ASN A 412 7.75 -22.29 10.28
N PHE A 413 6.71 -21.55 9.88
CA PHE A 413 5.35 -22.08 9.94
C PHE A 413 5.14 -23.23 8.95
N ASN A 414 5.70 -23.16 7.74
CA ASN A 414 5.67 -24.25 6.78
C ASN A 414 6.30 -25.52 7.37
N GLU A 415 7.48 -25.43 7.95
CA GLU A 415 8.16 -26.57 8.56
C GLU A 415 7.38 -27.13 9.75
N ALA A 416 6.82 -26.25 10.58
CA ALA A 416 5.94 -26.64 11.67
C ALA A 416 4.67 -27.35 11.15
N THR A 417 3.95 -26.79 10.18
CA THR A 417 2.70 -27.38 9.66
C THR A 417 2.95 -28.61 8.81
N MET A 418 4.09 -28.76 8.15
CA MET A 418 4.44 -29.99 7.44
C MET A 418 4.78 -31.13 8.41
N GLY A 419 5.10 -30.85 9.67
CA GLY A 419 5.49 -31.87 10.67
C GLY A 419 6.99 -32.12 10.72
N TRP A 420 7.78 -31.17 10.23
CA TRP A 420 9.24 -31.19 10.16
C TRP A 420 9.90 -30.22 11.14
N GLY A 421 9.12 -29.56 11.99
CA GLY A 421 9.57 -28.48 12.87
C GLY A 421 10.73 -28.82 13.79
N LYS A 422 10.82 -30.05 14.29
CA LYS A 422 11.93 -30.52 15.17
C LYS A 422 13.29 -30.67 14.50
N TYR A 423 13.37 -30.73 13.16
CA TYR A 423 14.66 -30.84 12.50
C TYR A 423 15.46 -29.55 12.67
N ILE A 424 16.77 -29.69 12.85
CA ILE A 424 17.66 -28.55 13.05
C ILE A 424 18.09 -28.01 11.69
N GLY A 425 17.75 -26.75 11.44
CA GLY A 425 18.10 -26.03 10.22
C GLY A 425 19.36 -25.21 10.37
N ASP A 426 19.49 -24.26 9.45
CA ASP A 426 20.55 -23.27 9.48
C ASP A 426 20.49 -22.48 10.81
N TYR A 427 21.67 -22.08 11.31
CA TYR A 427 21.84 -21.44 12.62
C TYR A 427 21.65 -22.34 13.85
N ASN A 428 21.62 -23.66 13.68
CA ASN A 428 21.53 -24.64 14.78
C ASN A 428 20.28 -24.46 15.66
N LYS A 429 19.16 -24.16 15.01
CA LYS A 429 17.83 -24.02 15.62
C LYS A 429 16.82 -24.95 14.94
N PRO A 430 15.75 -25.39 15.64
CA PRO A 430 14.67 -26.11 14.99
C PRO A 430 14.03 -25.30 13.85
N ASN A 431 13.77 -25.94 12.72
CA ASN A 431 13.12 -25.36 11.55
C ASN A 431 11.78 -24.72 11.91
N GLY A 432 11.03 -25.36 12.80
CA GLY A 432 9.73 -24.89 13.28
C GLY A 432 9.79 -23.81 14.36
N ASP A 433 10.94 -23.20 14.64
CA ASP A 433 11.06 -22.12 15.62
C ASP A 433 10.35 -20.85 15.12
N VAL A 434 9.16 -20.57 15.67
CA VAL A 434 8.35 -19.39 15.32
C VAL A 434 8.44 -18.30 16.38
N SER A 435 9.41 -18.37 17.30
CA SER A 435 9.62 -17.36 18.35
C SER A 435 9.83 -15.95 17.77
N TRP A 436 10.48 -15.85 16.61
CA TRP A 436 10.76 -14.60 15.91
C TRP A 436 9.51 -13.84 15.41
N ALA A 437 8.32 -14.45 15.51
CA ALA A 437 7.02 -13.81 15.31
C ALA A 437 6.64 -12.84 16.46
N SER A 438 7.33 -12.95 17.60
CA SER A 438 7.18 -12.07 18.76
C SER A 438 8.16 -10.90 18.66
N TYR A 439 7.66 -9.66 18.76
CA TYR A 439 8.52 -8.47 18.76
C TYR A 439 9.46 -8.44 19.98
N LEU A 440 9.09 -9.07 21.11
CA LEU A 440 9.95 -9.16 22.29
C LEU A 440 11.17 -10.07 22.06
N GLU A 441 11.05 -11.11 21.24
CA GLU A 441 12.21 -11.96 20.86
C GLU A 441 13.18 -11.23 19.94
N ARG A 442 12.73 -10.15 19.32
CA ARG A 442 13.57 -9.22 18.55
C ARG A 442 14.18 -8.11 19.40
N ASP A 443 14.00 -8.15 20.72
CA ASP A 443 14.35 -7.08 21.67
C ASP A 443 13.68 -5.73 21.36
N TRP A 444 12.51 -5.72 20.72
CA TRP A 444 11.78 -4.48 20.45
C TRP A 444 10.92 -4.07 21.64
N ILE A 445 10.76 -2.76 21.82
CA ILE A 445 9.96 -2.20 22.93
C ILE A 445 8.54 -1.79 22.50
N LYS A 446 8.27 -1.77 21.19
CA LYS A 446 6.95 -1.43 20.61
C LYS A 446 6.47 -2.58 19.72
N PRO A 447 5.18 -2.92 19.74
CA PRO A 447 4.61 -4.01 18.96
C PRO A 447 4.36 -3.57 17.51
N ASN A 448 5.42 -3.17 16.80
CA ASN A 448 5.35 -2.70 15.42
C ASN A 448 5.78 -3.77 14.40
N LEU A 449 5.76 -5.04 14.81
CA LEU A 449 6.03 -6.18 13.95
C LEU A 449 4.73 -6.68 13.30
N VAL A 450 4.61 -6.53 11.99
CA VAL A 450 3.54 -7.12 11.17
C VAL A 450 3.92 -8.57 10.89
N ALA A 451 3.66 -9.45 11.86
CA ALA A 451 3.99 -10.87 11.71
C ALA A 451 2.99 -11.56 10.79
N TYR A 452 3.50 -12.39 9.88
CA TYR A 452 2.70 -13.19 8.96
C TYR A 452 3.35 -14.54 8.69
N MET A 453 2.53 -15.50 8.28
CA MET A 453 3.00 -16.79 7.79
C MET A 453 2.78 -16.98 6.29
N GLU A 454 2.04 -16.08 5.64
CA GLU A 454 1.87 -16.03 4.18
C GLU A 454 1.81 -14.55 3.77
N SER A 455 2.54 -14.20 2.71
CA SER A 455 2.32 -13.01 1.89
C SER A 455 2.19 -13.45 0.42
N HIS A 456 2.06 -12.50 -0.50
CA HIS A 456 2.11 -12.77 -1.92
C HIS A 456 3.45 -13.39 -2.40
N ASP A 457 4.55 -13.19 -1.67
CA ASP A 457 5.91 -13.55 -2.08
C ASP A 457 6.35 -14.97 -1.70
N GLU A 458 5.67 -15.63 -0.76
CA GLU A 458 6.06 -16.96 -0.29
C GLU A 458 5.11 -18.08 -0.71
N GLU A 459 5.63 -19.30 -0.64
CA GLU A 459 4.84 -20.49 -0.94
C GLU A 459 3.81 -20.77 0.17
N ARG A 460 2.68 -21.34 -0.24
CA ARG A 460 1.46 -21.41 0.57
C ARG A 460 1.58 -22.55 1.55
N ILE A 461 1.11 -22.33 2.78
CA ILE A 461 1.12 -23.30 3.88
C ILE A 461 0.42 -24.59 3.45
N MET A 462 -0.78 -24.48 2.86
CA MET A 462 -1.52 -25.67 2.44
C MET A 462 -0.94 -26.34 1.20
N PHE A 463 -0.35 -25.60 0.26
CA PHE A 463 0.38 -26.22 -0.85
C PHE A 463 1.56 -27.06 -0.33
N LYS A 464 2.34 -26.50 0.61
CA LYS A 464 3.47 -27.20 1.25
C LYS A 464 3.03 -28.42 2.04
N ASN A 465 1.95 -28.32 2.81
CA ASN A 465 1.36 -29.46 3.53
C ASN A 465 0.96 -30.58 2.56
N ASN A 466 0.24 -30.26 1.48
CA ASN A 466 -0.22 -31.23 0.48
C ASN A 466 0.95 -31.92 -0.25
N SER A 467 1.99 -31.15 -0.59
CA SER A 467 3.09 -31.63 -1.42
C SER A 467 4.19 -32.34 -0.62
N TYR A 468 4.50 -31.84 0.58
CA TYR A 468 5.70 -32.21 1.33
C TYR A 468 5.43 -32.51 2.81
N GLY A 469 4.17 -32.49 3.25
CA GLY A 469 3.80 -32.84 4.62
C GLY A 469 4.22 -34.26 5.00
N SER A 470 4.49 -34.47 6.28
CA SER A 470 4.83 -35.78 6.83
C SER A 470 3.67 -36.75 6.72
N ASP A 471 3.93 -37.90 6.13
CA ASP A 471 3.05 -39.07 6.05
C ASP A 471 3.58 -40.23 6.91
N LEU A 472 4.54 -39.96 7.80
CA LEU A 472 5.19 -40.96 8.64
C LEU A 472 4.23 -41.62 9.64
N ASN A 473 3.24 -40.87 10.13
CA ASN A 473 2.16 -41.40 10.94
C ASN A 473 0.90 -41.57 10.06
N PRO A 474 0.48 -42.81 9.73
CA PRO A 474 -0.67 -43.03 8.86
C PRO A 474 -2.01 -42.59 9.48
N PHE A 475 -2.06 -42.38 10.80
CA PHE A 475 -3.25 -41.85 11.48
C PHE A 475 -3.25 -40.31 11.57
N HIS A 476 -2.17 -39.66 11.11
CA HIS A 476 -2.01 -38.21 11.08
C HIS A 476 -1.24 -37.78 9.81
N ASN A 477 -1.67 -38.25 8.65
CA ASN A 477 -1.05 -37.91 7.38
C ASN A 477 -1.29 -36.43 7.04
N VAL A 478 -0.24 -35.62 7.07
CA VAL A 478 -0.32 -34.17 6.87
C VAL A 478 -0.79 -33.80 5.45
N LYS A 479 -0.60 -34.69 4.47
CA LYS A 479 -1.04 -34.49 3.09
C LYS A 479 -2.56 -34.63 2.92
N ASP A 480 -3.27 -35.18 3.90
CA ASP A 480 -4.74 -35.24 3.87
C ASP A 480 -5.32 -33.84 4.15
N LEU A 481 -6.23 -33.37 3.29
CA LEU A 481 -6.78 -32.01 3.36
C LEU A 481 -7.27 -31.62 4.76
N ALA A 482 -8.05 -32.48 5.40
CA ALA A 482 -8.58 -32.21 6.74
C ALA A 482 -7.47 -32.09 7.80
N VAL A 483 -6.42 -32.93 7.72
CA VAL A 483 -5.28 -32.90 8.65
C VAL A 483 -4.43 -31.64 8.40
N GLY A 484 -4.10 -31.34 7.15
CA GLY A 484 -3.37 -30.13 6.77
C GLY A 484 -4.09 -28.84 7.21
N LEU A 485 -5.41 -28.77 7.01
CA LEU A 485 -6.23 -27.63 7.46
C LEU A 485 -6.25 -27.52 8.98
N LYS A 486 -6.39 -28.62 9.74
CA LYS A 486 -6.29 -28.59 11.21
C LYS A 486 -4.92 -28.09 11.71
N ARG A 487 -3.84 -28.43 11.01
CA ARG A 487 -2.50 -27.93 11.35
C ARG A 487 -2.35 -26.45 11.00
N THR A 488 -3.03 -25.98 9.96
CA THR A 488 -3.12 -24.56 9.60
C THR A 488 -3.98 -23.78 10.61
N GLU A 489 -5.05 -24.36 11.15
CA GLU A 489 -5.83 -23.79 12.26
C GLU A 489 -4.93 -23.60 13.50
N ALA A 490 -4.11 -24.61 13.84
CA ALA A 490 -3.15 -24.49 14.94
C ALA A 490 -2.12 -23.37 14.72
N ALA A 491 -1.61 -23.21 13.49
CA ALA A 491 -0.72 -22.11 13.11
C ALA A 491 -1.40 -20.75 13.26
N ALA A 492 -2.64 -20.61 12.79
CA ALA A 492 -3.45 -19.40 12.94
C ALA A 492 -3.66 -19.05 14.43
N VAL A 493 -3.98 -20.02 15.29
CA VAL A 493 -4.16 -19.78 16.74
C VAL A 493 -2.87 -19.27 17.38
N ILE A 494 -1.71 -19.86 17.06
CA ILE A 494 -0.42 -19.42 17.60
C ILE A 494 -0.07 -18.01 17.09
N LEU A 495 -0.10 -17.77 15.78
CA LEU A 495 0.22 -16.48 15.17
C LEU A 495 -0.70 -15.37 15.71
N MET A 496 -2.01 -15.63 15.71
CA MET A 496 -3.04 -14.67 16.14
C MET A 496 -3.17 -14.52 17.66
N SER A 497 -2.40 -15.26 18.46
CA SER A 497 -2.31 -15.01 19.91
C SER A 497 -1.19 -14.03 20.26
N LEU A 498 -0.21 -13.82 19.39
CA LEU A 498 0.91 -12.91 19.66
C LEU A 498 0.50 -11.44 19.56
N PRO A 499 0.89 -10.56 20.50
CA PRO A 499 0.63 -9.12 20.39
C PRO A 499 1.26 -8.46 19.14
N GLY A 500 0.73 -7.30 18.74
CA GLY A 500 1.17 -6.54 17.56
C GLY A 500 0.35 -6.81 16.30
N PRO A 501 0.57 -6.07 15.20
CA PRO A 501 -0.19 -6.26 13.97
C PRO A 501 0.03 -7.64 13.34
N LYS A 502 -0.95 -8.10 12.55
CA LYS A 502 -0.92 -9.37 11.83
C LYS A 502 -1.37 -9.16 10.40
N MET A 503 -0.90 -9.99 9.48
CA MET A 503 -1.30 -9.95 8.08
C MET A 503 -1.75 -11.34 7.61
N ILE A 504 -2.77 -11.34 6.76
CA ILE A 504 -3.33 -12.50 6.08
C ILE A 504 -3.24 -12.21 4.59
N TRP A 505 -2.62 -13.09 3.82
CA TRP A 505 -2.68 -13.08 2.36
C TRP A 505 -4.02 -13.64 1.88
N GLN A 506 -4.59 -13.06 0.82
CA GLN A 506 -5.88 -13.50 0.28
C GLN A 506 -5.98 -15.02 0.10
N PHE A 507 -7.11 -15.57 0.54
CA PHE A 507 -7.43 -17.01 0.59
C PHE A 507 -6.58 -17.87 1.53
N GLY A 508 -5.55 -17.35 2.20
CA GLY A 508 -4.79 -18.07 3.21
C GLY A 508 -5.66 -18.54 4.39
N GLU A 509 -6.68 -17.76 4.73
CA GLU A 509 -7.71 -18.10 5.72
C GLU A 509 -8.67 -19.23 5.29
N LEU A 510 -8.60 -19.64 4.03
CA LEU A 510 -9.32 -20.80 3.46
C LEU A 510 -8.35 -21.93 3.06
N GLY A 511 -7.06 -21.78 3.39
CA GLY A 511 -6.03 -22.77 3.12
C GLY A 511 -5.70 -22.88 1.63
N TYR A 512 -5.50 -21.74 0.95
CA TYR A 512 -5.14 -21.71 -0.46
C TYR A 512 -3.94 -22.60 -0.76
N ASP A 513 -4.07 -23.50 -1.75
CA ASP A 513 -3.14 -24.63 -1.93
C ASP A 513 -2.62 -24.77 -3.36
N TYR A 514 -2.77 -23.73 -4.18
CA TYR A 514 -2.08 -23.65 -5.46
C TYR A 514 -0.60 -23.33 -5.27
N GLU A 515 0.24 -23.76 -6.21
CA GLU A 515 1.68 -23.52 -6.22
C GLU A 515 2.04 -22.11 -6.68
N LEU A 516 3.02 -21.46 -6.03
CA LEU A 516 3.44 -20.10 -6.41
C LEU A 516 4.45 -20.18 -7.54
N ASN A 517 5.46 -21.03 -7.35
CA ASN A 517 6.74 -20.89 -8.04
C ASN A 517 6.79 -21.48 -9.45
N ASN A 518 5.78 -22.25 -9.88
CA ASN A 518 5.68 -22.69 -11.28
C ASN A 518 5.55 -21.52 -12.27
N ASP A 519 4.85 -20.47 -11.85
CA ASP A 519 4.70 -19.22 -12.59
C ASP A 519 4.42 -18.12 -11.58
N ARG A 520 5.47 -17.59 -10.93
CA ARG A 520 5.33 -16.67 -9.79
C ARG A 520 4.37 -15.53 -10.09
N LEU A 521 4.64 -14.78 -11.15
CA LEU A 521 3.89 -13.57 -11.52
C LEU A 521 2.57 -13.83 -12.28
N GLY A 522 2.38 -15.05 -12.80
CA GLY A 522 1.16 -15.41 -13.51
C GLY A 522 -0.11 -15.34 -12.67
N LYS A 523 -1.26 -15.26 -13.35
CA LYS A 523 -2.59 -15.26 -12.73
C LYS A 523 -2.82 -16.53 -11.94
N LYS A 524 -3.23 -16.37 -10.69
CA LYS A 524 -3.59 -17.49 -9.81
C LYS A 524 -5.10 -17.76 -9.83
N PRO A 525 -5.53 -19.03 -9.69
CA PRO A 525 -6.95 -19.34 -9.70
C PRO A 525 -7.74 -18.71 -8.54
N ILE A 526 -8.88 -18.10 -8.84
CA ILE A 526 -9.79 -17.57 -7.83
C ILE A 526 -10.54 -18.74 -7.17
N ARG A 527 -10.58 -18.78 -5.82
CA ARG A 527 -11.13 -19.92 -5.06
C ARG A 527 -12.15 -19.52 -3.99
N TRP A 528 -13.16 -18.74 -4.39
CA TRP A 528 -14.29 -18.44 -3.50
C TRP A 528 -15.14 -19.67 -3.15
N ASP A 529 -15.13 -20.70 -3.99
CA ASP A 529 -15.76 -21.99 -3.74
C ASP A 529 -15.19 -22.70 -2.49
N TYR A 530 -13.97 -22.35 -2.07
CA TYR A 530 -13.40 -22.89 -0.82
C TYR A 530 -14.20 -22.53 0.41
N TYR A 531 -14.94 -21.42 0.40
CA TYR A 531 -15.78 -21.03 1.52
C TYR A 531 -16.95 -22.01 1.77
N ASP A 532 -17.37 -22.74 0.73
CA ASP A 532 -18.46 -23.71 0.82
C ASP A 532 -17.99 -25.12 1.26
N VAL A 533 -16.67 -25.33 1.33
CA VAL A 533 -16.07 -26.58 1.83
C VAL A 533 -15.96 -26.51 3.35
N SER A 534 -16.60 -27.45 4.05
CA SER A 534 -16.78 -27.40 5.52
C SER A 534 -15.45 -27.31 6.28
N GLU A 535 -14.44 -28.06 5.87
CA GLU A 535 -13.12 -28.08 6.50
C GLU A 535 -12.38 -26.75 6.32
N ARG A 536 -12.48 -26.13 5.14
CA ARG A 536 -11.86 -24.83 4.84
C ARG A 536 -12.60 -23.70 5.53
N LYS A 537 -13.93 -23.78 5.58
CA LYS A 537 -14.77 -22.87 6.35
C LYS A 537 -14.46 -22.93 7.85
N ALA A 538 -14.11 -24.10 8.38
CA ALA A 538 -13.66 -24.22 9.77
C ALA A 538 -12.35 -23.44 10.03
N LEU A 539 -11.41 -23.44 9.08
CA LEU A 539 -10.21 -22.60 9.15
C LEU A 539 -10.56 -21.10 9.17
N TYR A 540 -11.44 -20.66 8.26
CA TYR A 540 -11.95 -19.29 8.26
C TYR A 540 -12.57 -18.91 9.61
N ASP A 541 -13.36 -19.82 10.20
CA ASP A 541 -14.02 -19.57 11.48
C ASP A 541 -13.03 -19.42 12.64
N ILE A 542 -11.90 -20.15 12.60
CA ILE A 542 -10.82 -19.97 13.57
C ILE A 542 -10.17 -18.60 13.40
N TYR A 543 -9.83 -18.18 12.18
CA TYR A 543 -9.32 -16.83 11.93
C TYR A 543 -10.31 -15.76 12.39
N ALA A 544 -11.58 -15.86 12.01
CA ALA A 544 -12.61 -14.89 12.38
C ALA A 544 -12.78 -14.77 13.90
N LYS A 545 -12.79 -15.90 14.61
CA LYS A 545 -12.83 -15.96 16.07
C LYS A 545 -11.60 -15.31 16.70
N MET A 546 -10.40 -15.63 16.21
CA MET A 546 -9.16 -15.06 16.72
C MET A 546 -9.09 -13.55 16.47
N ASN A 547 -9.37 -13.09 15.25
CA ASN A 547 -9.40 -11.67 14.90
C ASN A 547 -10.41 -10.90 15.76
N LYS A 548 -11.59 -11.48 15.99
CA LYS A 548 -12.59 -10.89 16.87
C LYS A 548 -12.05 -10.74 18.29
N LEU A 549 -11.43 -11.79 18.85
CA LEU A 549 -10.82 -11.75 20.19
C LEU A 549 -9.74 -10.66 20.28
N ARG A 550 -8.84 -10.58 19.30
CA ARG A 550 -7.79 -9.55 19.25
C ARG A 550 -8.36 -8.14 19.28
N SER A 551 -9.42 -7.90 18.48
CA SER A 551 -10.05 -6.57 18.38
C SER A 551 -10.92 -6.19 19.58
N THR A 552 -11.32 -7.15 20.43
CA THR A 552 -12.30 -6.90 21.51
C THR A 552 -11.77 -7.19 22.91
N ASN A 553 -10.64 -7.89 23.03
CA ASN A 553 -10.05 -8.24 24.30
C ASN A 553 -8.62 -7.65 24.42
N PRO A 554 -8.41 -6.65 25.29
CA PRO A 554 -7.12 -5.98 25.46
C PRO A 554 -5.95 -6.89 25.83
N ILE A 555 -6.21 -8.11 26.35
CA ILE A 555 -5.14 -9.05 26.70
C ILE A 555 -4.28 -9.45 25.48
N PHE A 556 -4.83 -9.42 24.27
CA PHE A 556 -4.07 -9.69 23.04
C PHE A 556 -3.16 -8.54 22.61
N SER A 557 -3.22 -7.40 23.30
CA SER A 557 -2.30 -6.26 23.14
C SER A 557 -1.34 -6.11 24.34
N THR A 558 -1.30 -7.09 25.26
CA THR A 558 -0.44 -7.02 26.44
C THR A 558 1.05 -7.09 26.08
N SER A 559 1.89 -6.43 26.88
CA SER A 559 3.34 -6.62 26.86
C SER A 559 3.83 -7.63 27.92
N ASP A 560 2.94 -8.10 28.81
CA ASP A 560 3.25 -9.10 29.84
C ASP A 560 2.81 -10.47 29.32
N TYR A 561 3.72 -11.16 28.61
CA TYR A 561 3.48 -12.49 28.10
C TYR A 561 4.75 -13.33 28.08
N THR A 562 4.59 -14.65 28.16
CA THR A 562 5.68 -15.63 27.99
C THR A 562 5.38 -16.55 26.84
N ILE A 563 6.41 -16.99 26.13
CA ILE A 563 6.28 -17.89 24.98
C ILE A 563 7.18 -19.11 25.12
N ASN A 564 6.76 -20.22 24.53
CA ASN A 564 7.58 -21.39 24.23
C ASN A 564 7.22 -21.81 22.80
N LEU A 565 7.98 -21.33 21.81
CA LEU A 565 7.64 -21.47 20.38
C LEU A 565 8.72 -22.16 19.54
N VAL A 566 9.79 -22.61 20.19
CA VAL A 566 10.96 -23.20 19.52
C VAL A 566 10.69 -24.62 19.03
N ASN A 567 10.08 -25.46 19.88
CA ASN A 567 9.85 -26.87 19.57
C ASN A 567 8.45 -27.12 18.97
N ASP A 568 8.15 -28.39 18.69
CA ASP A 568 6.85 -28.81 18.11
C ASP A 568 5.66 -28.57 19.04
N PHE A 569 5.86 -28.66 20.36
CA PHE A 569 4.91 -28.09 21.31
C PHE A 569 5.09 -26.58 21.37
N LYS A 570 4.01 -25.85 21.10
CA LYS A 570 3.97 -24.39 21.14
C LYS A 570 3.01 -23.90 22.21
N GLN A 571 3.46 -22.91 22.98
CA GLN A 571 2.66 -22.25 24.01
C GLN A 571 2.88 -20.73 24.01
N ILE A 572 1.78 -19.98 24.18
CA ILE A 572 1.79 -18.56 24.51
C ILE A 572 0.91 -18.36 25.74
N LEU A 573 1.44 -17.69 26.76
CA LEU A 573 0.70 -17.30 27.96
C LEU A 573 0.67 -15.77 28.03
N LEU A 574 -0.49 -15.19 27.74
CA LEU A 574 -0.76 -13.77 27.86
C LEU A 574 -1.29 -13.45 29.26
N LYS A 575 -0.87 -12.32 29.81
CA LYS A 575 -1.31 -11.87 31.13
C LYS A 575 -1.79 -10.42 31.07
N SER A 576 -2.85 -10.13 31.81
CA SER A 576 -3.36 -8.78 32.04
C SER A 576 -3.96 -8.67 33.43
N SER A 577 -4.45 -7.48 33.80
CA SER A 577 -5.18 -7.27 35.04
C SER A 577 -6.49 -8.07 35.12
N THR A 578 -7.06 -8.47 33.98
CA THR A 578 -8.33 -9.22 33.92
C THR A 578 -8.14 -10.74 33.93
N GLY A 579 -6.90 -11.24 33.91
CA GLY A 579 -6.61 -12.67 33.96
C GLY A 579 -5.55 -13.09 32.94
N TYR A 580 -5.64 -14.35 32.52
CA TYR A 580 -4.68 -14.99 31.64
C TYR A 580 -5.36 -15.67 30.46
N VAL A 581 -4.63 -15.73 29.35
CA VAL A 581 -4.99 -16.51 28.15
C VAL A 581 -3.82 -17.41 27.79
N CYS A 582 -4.09 -18.70 27.61
CA CYS A 582 -3.09 -19.71 27.30
C CYS A 582 -3.43 -20.36 25.95
N ALA A 583 -2.67 -20.03 24.91
CA ALA A 583 -2.77 -20.68 23.61
C ALA A 583 -1.73 -21.81 23.53
N ILE A 584 -2.15 -22.99 23.09
CA ILE A 584 -1.28 -24.14 22.93
C ILE A 584 -1.54 -24.88 21.62
N ALA A 585 -0.51 -25.50 21.06
CA ALA A 585 -0.61 -26.34 19.87
C ALA A 585 0.46 -27.45 19.85
N ASN A 586 0.13 -28.61 19.28
CA ASN A 586 1.05 -29.69 18.97
C ASN A 586 1.28 -29.77 17.45
N PHE A 587 2.49 -29.40 17.01
CA PHE A 587 2.92 -29.54 15.63
C PHE A 587 3.66 -30.85 15.34
N ASP A 588 3.92 -31.71 16.32
CA ASP A 588 4.41 -33.06 16.03
C ASP A 588 3.30 -33.88 15.35
N VAL A 589 3.69 -34.89 14.58
CA VAL A 589 2.78 -35.88 14.00
C VAL A 589 2.41 -36.97 15.01
N GLU A 590 3.01 -36.95 16.19
CA GLU A 590 2.70 -37.83 17.32
C GLU A 590 1.99 -37.10 18.47
N THR A 591 1.36 -37.88 19.34
CA THR A 591 0.79 -37.36 20.60
C THR A 591 1.91 -37.00 21.57
N LEU A 592 1.84 -35.81 22.15
CA LEU A 592 2.83 -35.33 23.11
C LEU A 592 2.26 -35.31 24.53
N LYS A 593 3.09 -35.63 25.52
CA LYS A 593 2.79 -35.42 26.94
C LYS A 593 3.62 -34.25 27.45
N VAL A 594 2.98 -33.09 27.62
CA VAL A 594 3.67 -31.82 27.85
C VAL A 594 3.23 -31.17 29.15
N MET A 595 4.17 -30.52 29.85
CA MET A 595 3.86 -29.68 31.00
C MET A 595 3.50 -28.28 30.51
N ILE A 596 2.26 -27.87 30.73
CA ILE A 596 1.71 -26.59 30.27
C ILE A 596 1.73 -25.61 31.44
N ASN A 597 2.29 -24.42 31.23
CA ASN A 597 2.28 -23.35 32.22
C ASN A 597 1.04 -22.46 32.08
N PHE A 598 0.12 -22.52 33.02
CA PHE A 598 -1.07 -21.68 33.06
C PHE A 598 -0.84 -20.37 33.85
N GLY A 599 0.25 -20.24 34.60
CA GLY A 599 0.58 -19.04 35.38
C GLY A 599 -0.27 -18.81 36.64
N LYS A 600 -1.48 -19.40 36.72
CA LYS A 600 -2.33 -19.42 37.93
C LYS A 600 -3.09 -20.74 38.09
N LYS A 601 -3.45 -21.03 39.35
CA LYS A 601 -4.43 -22.07 39.70
C LYS A 601 -5.85 -21.62 39.41
N GLY A 602 -6.75 -22.58 39.33
CA GLY A 602 -8.19 -22.36 39.18
C GLY A 602 -8.75 -22.93 37.88
N THR A 603 -9.96 -22.51 37.55
CA THR A 603 -10.73 -23.00 36.42
C THR A 603 -10.35 -22.27 35.14
N TRP A 604 -10.12 -23.04 34.08
CA TRP A 604 -9.84 -22.55 32.74
C TRP A 604 -10.87 -23.11 31.77
N VAL A 605 -11.25 -22.30 30.79
CA VAL A 605 -12.24 -22.69 29.78
C VAL A 605 -11.60 -22.59 28.41
N ASP A 606 -11.63 -23.67 27.64
CA ASP A 606 -11.24 -23.62 26.24
C ASP A 606 -12.28 -22.82 25.45
N TYR A 607 -11.81 -21.77 24.78
CA TYR A 607 -12.65 -20.86 24.03
C TYR A 607 -13.37 -21.53 22.85
N PHE A 608 -12.76 -22.55 22.24
CA PHE A 608 -13.33 -23.18 21.05
C PHE A 608 -14.39 -24.23 21.38
N THR A 609 -14.19 -25.01 22.45
CA THR A 609 -15.08 -26.13 22.81
C THR A 609 -15.95 -25.86 24.03
N GLY A 610 -15.61 -24.88 24.87
CA GLY A 610 -16.24 -24.65 26.17
C GLY A 610 -15.82 -25.65 27.25
N ASN A 611 -14.90 -26.58 26.95
CA ASN A 611 -14.44 -27.57 27.91
C ASN A 611 -13.71 -26.90 29.07
N ILE A 612 -13.97 -27.41 30.27
CA ILE A 612 -13.43 -26.90 31.53
C ILE A 612 -12.22 -27.71 31.94
N LEU A 613 -11.17 -27.02 32.39
CA LEU A 613 -9.95 -27.59 32.93
C LEU A 613 -9.60 -26.93 34.27
N ASP A 614 -9.57 -27.71 35.35
CA ASP A 614 -9.19 -27.21 36.68
C ASP A 614 -7.70 -27.43 36.95
N ILE A 615 -6.95 -26.33 37.07
CA ILE A 615 -5.52 -26.34 37.31
C ILE A 615 -5.26 -26.22 38.82
N ALA A 616 -4.70 -27.27 39.42
CA ALA A 616 -4.44 -27.33 40.86
C ALA A 616 -3.27 -26.42 41.31
N ASN A 617 -2.25 -26.28 40.46
CA ASN A 617 -1.04 -25.47 40.72
C ASN A 617 -0.98 -24.30 39.71
N THR A 618 0.18 -23.99 39.15
CA THR A 618 0.32 -23.05 38.03
C THR A 618 0.64 -23.74 36.71
N SER A 619 0.91 -25.04 36.76
CA SER A 619 1.23 -25.86 35.59
C SER A 619 0.58 -27.24 35.71
N GLN A 620 0.28 -27.86 34.57
CA GLN A 620 -0.31 -29.20 34.51
C GLN A 620 0.23 -29.97 33.31
N THR A 621 0.48 -31.26 33.51
CA THR A 621 0.80 -32.17 32.40
C THR A 621 -0.46 -32.55 31.65
N ILE A 622 -0.49 -32.32 30.35
CA ILE A 622 -1.61 -32.64 29.46
C ILE A 622 -1.10 -33.52 28.32
N GLU A 623 -1.90 -34.51 27.95
CA GLU A 623 -1.71 -35.27 26.72
C GLU A 623 -2.36 -34.53 25.57
N LEU A 624 -1.57 -34.14 24.58
CA LEU A 624 -1.96 -33.33 23.45
C LEU A 624 -1.82 -34.15 22.17
N LYS A 625 -2.95 -34.53 21.57
CA LYS A 625 -2.97 -35.31 20.31
C LYS A 625 -2.22 -34.57 19.19
N SER A 626 -1.76 -35.30 18.19
CA SER A 626 -1.14 -34.73 16.98
C SER A 626 -2.06 -33.69 16.33
N GLY A 627 -1.52 -32.51 16.02
CA GLY A 627 -2.29 -31.39 15.45
C GLY A 627 -3.32 -30.73 16.37
N ALA A 628 -3.44 -31.15 17.64
CA ALA A 628 -4.38 -30.54 18.57
C ALA A 628 -3.92 -29.14 19.00
N TYR A 629 -4.88 -28.22 19.12
CA TYR A 629 -4.68 -26.85 19.60
C TYR A 629 -5.82 -26.42 20.50
N TYR A 630 -5.55 -25.48 21.41
CA TYR A 630 -6.55 -24.95 22.36
C TYR A 630 -6.25 -23.50 22.71
N LEU A 631 -7.28 -22.77 23.14
CA LEU A 631 -7.14 -21.40 23.64
C LEU A 631 -7.91 -21.28 24.96
N TYR A 632 -7.19 -21.39 26.07
CA TYR A 632 -7.81 -21.36 27.39
C TYR A 632 -7.86 -19.94 27.96
N PHE A 633 -9.02 -19.56 28.51
CA PHE A 633 -9.20 -18.35 29.31
C PHE A 633 -9.32 -18.72 30.79
N SER A 634 -8.58 -18.01 31.64
CA SER A 634 -8.74 -18.16 33.08
C SER A 634 -10.06 -17.54 33.53
N GLN A 635 -10.83 -18.25 34.36
CA GLN A 635 -12.01 -17.70 35.04
C GLN A 635 -11.62 -16.87 36.28
#